data_AF-X1CYT9-F1
#
_entry.id   AF-X1CYT9-F1
#
_cell.length_a   1.000
_cell.length_b   1.000
_cell.length_c   1.000
_cell.angle_alpha   90.00
_cell.angle_beta   90.00
_cell.angle_gamma   90.00
#
_symmetry.space_group_name_H-M   'P 1'
#
loop_
_entity.id
_entity.type
_entity.pdbx_description
1 polymer ?
#
loop_
_entity_poly.entity_id
_entity_poly.type
_entity_poly.pdbx_seq_one_letter_code
_entity_poly.pdbx_strand_id
1 'polypeptide(L)' 'MKSFFITGTDTGVGKTIACGGIAGVLKRSGKKVGVLKPFESGCSNSGGELIPEDAL' A
#
# COMPACT_ATOMS: atom_id res chain seq x y z
N MET A 1 5.71 -9.78 16.91
CA MET A 1 5.55 -9.37 15.49
C MET A 1 6.29 -8.06 15.29
N LYS A 2 6.89 -7.82 14.12
CA LYS A 2 7.51 -6.53 13.76
C LYS A 2 6.65 -5.85 12.70
N SER A 3 6.41 -4.55 12.85
CA SER A 3 5.63 -3.73 11.94
C SER A 3 6.44 -2.53 11.47
N PHE A 4 6.17 -2.09 10.24
CA PHE A 4 6.68 -0.86 9.67
C PHE A 4 5.50 0.05 9.35
N PHE A 5 5.56 1.30 9.81
CA PHE A 5 4.59 2.33 9.44
C PHE A 5 5.30 3.33 8.51
N ILE A 6 4.81 3.44 7.29
CA ILE A 6 5.46 4.22 6.23
C ILE A 6 4.60 5.45 5.97
N THR A 7 5.18 6.64 6.22
CA THR A 7 4.57 7.94 5.94
C THR A 7 5.19 8.55 4.68
N GLY A 8 4.65 9.66 4.20
CA GLY A 8 5.27 10.45 3.15
C GLY A 8 4.77 11.88 3.19
N THR A 9 5.52 12.77 2.56
CA THR A 9 5.31 14.22 2.63
C THR A 9 4.14 14.70 1.78
N ASP A 10 3.74 13.94 0.76
CA ASP A 10 2.65 14.29 -0.14
C ASP A 10 1.99 13.05 -0.76
N THR A 11 0.93 13.24 -1.54
CA THR A 11 0.35 12.27 -2.48
C THR A 11 1.29 12.06 -3.66
N GLY A 12 1.28 10.87 -4.28
CA GLY A 12 2.10 10.61 -5.47
C GLY A 12 3.62 10.42 -5.25
N VAL A 13 4.16 10.66 -4.04
CA VAL A 13 5.61 10.51 -3.73
C VAL A 13 6.15 9.07 -3.78
N GLY A 14 5.37 8.10 -4.25
CA GLY A 14 5.81 6.72 -4.43
C GLY A 14 5.68 5.80 -3.20
N LYS A 15 4.87 6.18 -2.19
CA LYS A 15 4.64 5.37 -0.99
C LYS A 15 4.22 3.93 -1.30
N THR A 16 3.26 3.73 -2.21
CA THR A 16 2.76 2.39 -2.60
C THR A 16 3.89 1.52 -3.17
N ILE A 17 4.72 2.08 -4.06
CA ILE A 17 5.87 1.37 -4.65
C ILE A 17 6.92 1.03 -3.58
N ALA A 18 7.26 1.97 -2.70
CA ALA A 18 8.22 1.75 -1.62
C ALA A 18 7.74 0.64 -0.65
N CYS A 19 6.47 0.69 -0.22
CA CYS A 19 5.84 -0.35 0.60
C CYS A 19 5.89 -1.72 -0.08
N GLY A 20 5.50 -1.79 -1.37
CA GLY A 20 5.54 -3.01 -2.16
C GLY A 20 6.94 -3.59 -2.31
N GLY A 21 7.96 -2.74 -2.51
CA GLY A 21 9.37 -3.14 -2.58
C GLY A 21 9.87 -3.77 -1.28
N ILE A 22 9.59 -3.13 -0.14
CA ILE A 22 9.93 -3.66 1.19
C ILE A 22 9.24 -5.01 1.42
N ALA A 23 7.93 -5.09 1.17
CA ALA A 23 7.17 -6.32 1.31
C ALA A 23 7.71 -7.44 0.40
N GLY A 24 8.08 -7.11 -0.85
CA GLY A 24 8.64 -8.05 -1.81
C GLY A 24 10.00 -8.61 -1.37
N VAL A 25 10.91 -7.78 -0.85
CA VAL A 25 12.19 -8.24 -0.30
C VAL A 25 11.96 -9.14 0.92
N LEU A 26 11.10 -8.74 1.85
CA LEU A 26 10.78 -9.54 3.03
C LEU A 26 10.16 -10.89 2.65
N LYS A 27 9.23 -10.91 1.70
CA LYS A 27 8.64 -12.14 1.16
C LYS A 27 9.70 -13.03 0.51
N ARG A 28 10.59 -12.47 -0.32
CA ARG A 28 11.71 -13.22 -0.93
C ARG A 28 12.69 -13.78 0.10
N SER A 29 12.83 -13.13 1.26
CA SER A 29 13.62 -13.64 2.40
C SER A 29 12.92 -14.71 3.24
N GLY A 30 11.77 -15.24 2.79
CA GLY A 30 11.02 -16.31 3.46
C GLY A 30 10.16 -15.82 4.62
N LYS A 31 9.95 -14.51 4.78
CA LYS A 31 9.07 -13.97 5.85
C LYS A 31 7.62 -13.97 5.41
N LYS A 32 6.72 -14.33 6.34
CA LYS A 32 5.28 -14.07 6.20
C LYS A 32 5.03 -12.58 6.40
N VAL A 33 4.50 -11.92 5.37
CA VAL A 33 4.30 -10.46 5.33
C VAL A 33 2.84 -10.18 4.99
N GLY A 34 2.23 -9.25 5.72
CA GLY A 34 0.98 -8.60 5.35
C GLY A 34 1.23 -7.13 5.02
N VAL A 35 0.46 -6.59 4.10
CA VAL A 35 0.46 -5.17 3.74
C VAL A 35 -0.93 -4.62 4.01
N LEU A 36 -1.01 -3.42 4.58
CA LEU A 36 -2.27 -2.74 4.83
C LEU A 36 -2.14 -1.29 4.33
N LYS A 37 -3.08 -0.88 3.47
CA LYS A 37 -3.29 0.52 3.11
C LYS A 37 -4.70 0.90 3.57
N PRO A 38 -4.85 1.57 4.73
CA PRO A 38 -6.17 1.82 5.31
C PRO A 38 -6.94 2.92 4.58
N PHE A 39 -6.23 3.81 3.88
CA PHE A 39 -6.81 4.96 3.21
C PHE A 39 -6.16 5.15 1.84
N GLU A 40 -6.99 5.44 0.85
CA GLU A 40 -6.59 5.82 -0.50
C GLU A 40 -7.36 7.07 -0.92
N SER A 41 -6.65 7.99 -1.55
CA SER A 41 -7.19 9.22 -2.12
C SER A 41 -7.17 9.11 -3.63
N GLY A 42 -8.17 9.67 -4.32
CA GLY A 42 -8.25 9.59 -5.78
C GLY A 42 -8.89 8.30 -6.30
N CYS A 43 -9.58 7.55 -5.44
CA CYS A 43 -10.35 6.37 -5.83
C CYS A 43 -11.33 6.72 -6.97
N SER A 44 -11.42 5.83 -7.96
CA SER A 44 -12.40 5.97 -9.03
C SER A 44 -13.82 5.75 -8.48
N ASN A 45 -14.80 6.43 -9.06
CA ASN A 45 -16.20 6.23 -8.71
C ASN A 45 -16.88 5.37 -9.77
N SER A 46 -17.42 4.23 -9.35
CA SER A 46 -18.22 3.36 -10.20
C SER A 46 -19.59 3.17 -9.56
N GLY A 47 -20.63 3.77 -10.15
CA GLY A 47 -22.00 3.59 -9.70
C GLY A 47 -22.32 4.15 -8.30
N GLY A 48 -21.54 5.12 -7.81
CA GLY A 48 -21.69 5.70 -6.47
C GLY A 48 -20.77 5.07 -5.42
N GLU A 49 -20.03 4.02 -5.75
CA GLU A 49 -19.03 3.42 -4.88
C GLU A 49 -17.61 3.89 -5.25
N LEU A 50 -16.80 4.17 -4.23
CA LEU A 50 -15.38 4.48 -4.40
C LEU A 50 -14.57 3.19 -4.45
N ILE A 51 -13.86 2.98 -5.56
CA ILE A 51 -13.02 1.82 -5.79
C ILE A 51 -11.54 2.19 -5.55
N PRO A 52 -10.89 1.62 -4.53
CA PRO A 52 -9.45 1.80 -4.29
C PRO A 52 -8.63 1.00 -5.32
N GLU A 53 -7.89 1.70 -6.18
CA GLU A 53 -7.11 1.07 -7.25
C GLU A 53 -5.91 0.30 -6.70
N ASP A 54 -5.32 0.76 -5.60
CA ASP A 54 -4.17 0.09 -4.99
C ASP A 54 -4.52 -1.25 -4.30
N ALA A 55 -5.82 -1.54 -4.15
CA ALA A 55 -6.31 -2.79 -3.55
C ALA A 55 -6.79 -3.82 -4.58
N LEU A 56 -6.91 -3.46 -5.86
CA LEU A 56 -7.26 -4.35 -6.99
C LEU A 56 -6.02 -5.12 -7.47
#